data_AF-G3TVQ0-F1
#
_entry.id   AF-G3TVQ0-F1
#
_cell.length_a   1.000
_cell.length_b   1.000
_cell.length_c   1.000
_cell.angle_alpha   90.00
_cell.angle_beta   90.00
_cell.angle_gamma   90.00
#
_symmetry.space_group_name_H-M   'P 1'
#
loop_
_entity.id
_entity.type
_entity.pdbx_description
1 polymer ?
#
loop_
_entity_poly.entity_id
_entity_poly.type
_entity_poly.pdbx_seq_one_letter_code
_entity_poly.pdbx_strand_id
1 'polypeptide(L)'
;SSCTGLKSPEPRQTISMSREEFMQKMKEVIGWGTEKEYQELFDKVDVARDGFINWDKLTSFMLLALCEKDERAKATVVPQWKALEFLPAKHKDIIQKVIFLKSSSRYLTLSKEGLLGIWGENLKLQETLPITTDVTKLKHLWVTSLVSLENVNKIAVAFTSKEICFYDLLSKEEFPCQYKLQGLQATPICMDYWYDPLDANESILSFGDITGKVQAISFTAALISLFERPPGACEDEDTTMTINWAEVLSGYHKCCYTVQHKLHHGDWVRQVAYDASLDAIISSTTSNTNTVVLAWREKSKQHLKMTSFSIAQGIHAFDYHSRLNLLATAGINNKVCLWNPYVVSKPVGVLWGHSASVIAVQFFAERKQLFSFSKDKV
;
A
#
# COMPACT_ATOMS: atom_id res chain seq x y z
N SER A 1 -1.35 -16.85 56.49
CA SER A 1 0.08 -16.49 56.34
C SER A 1 0.19 -15.35 55.33
N SER A 2 0.18 -14.12 55.88
CA SER A 2 0.77 -12.88 55.36
C SER A 2 0.97 -12.71 53.84
N CYS A 3 0.09 -11.88 53.24
CA CYS A 3 0.41 -11.09 52.05
C CYS A 3 1.50 -10.07 52.40
N THR A 4 2.70 -10.25 51.87
CA THR A 4 3.77 -9.24 51.89
C THR A 4 3.67 -8.39 50.63
N GLY A 5 3.49 -7.08 50.82
CA GLY A 5 3.32 -6.11 49.75
C GLY A 5 4.52 -6.03 48.82
N LEU A 6 4.25 -5.91 47.51
CA LEU A 6 5.21 -5.34 46.58
C LEU A 6 5.48 -3.90 47.00
N LYS A 7 6.66 -3.66 47.57
CA LYS A 7 7.20 -2.31 47.75
C LYS A 7 7.36 -1.67 46.36
N SER A 8 6.78 -0.48 46.20
CA SER A 8 7.13 0.45 45.13
C SER A 8 8.65 0.66 45.10
N PRO A 9 9.30 0.70 43.91
CA PRO A 9 10.71 1.02 43.86
C PRO A 9 10.92 2.45 44.38
N GLU A 10 11.86 2.60 45.32
CA GLU A 10 12.27 3.89 45.87
C GLU A 10 12.65 4.88 44.75
N PRO A 11 12.39 6.19 44.91
CA PRO A 11 12.78 7.16 43.90
C PRO A 11 14.29 7.17 43.85
N ARG A 12 14.87 6.66 42.75
CA ARG A 12 16.30 6.86 42.45
C ARG A 12 16.54 8.37 42.55
N GLN A 13 17.39 8.80 43.49
CA GLN A 13 17.87 10.18 43.54
C GLN A 13 18.36 10.51 42.14
N THR A 14 17.61 11.34 41.44
CA THR A 14 17.96 11.78 40.10
C THR A 14 19.09 12.77 40.30
N ILE A 15 20.32 12.26 40.29
CA ILE A 15 21.52 13.10 40.37
C ILE A 15 21.43 14.04 39.18
N SER A 16 21.11 15.29 39.47
CA SER A 16 21.03 16.38 38.51
C SER A 16 22.31 17.20 38.65
N MET A 17 22.87 17.60 37.51
CA MET A 17 24.11 18.37 37.46
C MET A 17 23.79 19.72 36.83
N SER A 18 24.31 20.77 37.47
CA SER A 18 24.31 22.13 36.93
C SER A 18 25.26 22.23 35.72
N ARG A 19 25.15 23.33 34.99
CA ARG A 19 25.97 23.59 33.80
C ARG A 19 27.47 23.58 34.12
N GLU A 20 27.88 24.24 35.20
CA GLU A 20 29.27 24.31 35.63
C GLU A 20 29.81 22.93 36.02
N GLU A 21 29.04 22.17 36.80
CA GLU A 21 29.42 20.82 37.23
C GLU A 21 29.54 19.84 36.07
N PHE A 22 28.64 19.93 35.08
CA PHE A 22 28.71 19.10 33.87
C PHE A 22 29.97 19.40 33.06
N MET A 23 30.28 20.68 32.84
CA MET A 23 31.49 21.08 32.10
C MET A 23 32.77 20.61 32.79
N GLN A 24 32.85 20.77 34.12
CA GLN A 24 34.00 20.31 34.89
C GLN A 24 34.17 18.78 34.79
N LYS A 25 33.09 18.02 34.99
CA LYS A 25 33.15 16.55 34.91
C LYS A 25 33.46 16.04 33.51
N MET A 26 32.90 16.64 32.46
CA MET A 26 33.21 16.25 31.08
C MET A 26 34.67 16.51 30.74
N LYS A 27 35.24 17.63 31.23
CA LYS A 27 36.66 17.95 31.07
C LYS A 27 37.56 16.96 31.82
N GLU A 28 37.17 16.55 33.03
CA GLU A 28 37.92 15.58 33.84
C GLU A 28 37.85 14.15 33.28
N VAL A 29 36.68 13.71 32.80
CA VAL A 29 36.45 12.31 32.38
C VAL A 29 36.80 12.06 30.92
N ILE A 30 36.44 12.98 30.01
CA ILE A 30 36.65 12.79 28.57
C ILE A 30 38.03 13.33 28.17
N GLY A 31 38.44 14.50 28.66
CA GLY A 31 39.80 15.01 28.46
C GLY A 31 40.16 15.48 27.03
N TRP A 32 39.27 15.29 26.05
CA TRP A 32 39.39 15.83 24.69
C TRP A 32 38.08 16.53 24.29
N GLY A 33 38.18 17.83 24.01
CA GLY A 33 37.05 18.71 23.66
C GLY A 33 37.28 20.15 24.16
N THR A 34 36.68 21.12 23.48
CA THR A 34 36.70 22.53 23.90
C THR A 34 35.56 22.84 24.87
N GLU A 35 35.74 23.84 25.72
CA GLU A 35 34.70 24.29 26.66
C GLU A 35 33.41 24.70 25.94
N LYS A 36 33.54 25.28 24.75
CA LYS A 36 32.42 25.64 23.87
C LYS A 36 31.63 24.41 23.39
N GLU A 37 32.31 23.32 23.03
CA GLU A 37 31.65 22.08 22.59
C GLU A 37 30.84 21.44 23.72
N TYR A 38 31.35 21.47 24.96
CA TYR A 38 30.61 20.97 26.12
C TYR A 38 29.41 21.85 26.48
N GLN A 39 29.53 23.18 26.30
CA GLN A 39 28.39 24.10 26.45
C GLN A 39 27.30 23.83 25.42
N GLU A 40 27.67 23.66 24.15
CA GLU A 40 26.70 23.34 23.08
C GLU A 40 26.03 21.97 23.31
N LEU A 41 26.77 20.99 23.83
CA LEU A 41 26.20 19.69 24.20
C LEU A 41 25.21 19.82 25.36
N PHE A 42 25.56 20.61 26.39
CA PHE A 42 24.65 20.88 27.51
C PHE A 42 23.34 21.51 27.01
N ASP A 43 23.44 22.54 26.18
CA ASP A 43 22.28 23.25 25.62
C ASP A 43 21.41 22.36 24.72
N LYS A 44 22.00 21.35 24.07
CA LYS A 44 21.27 20.36 23.26
C LYS A 44 20.55 19.31 24.10
N VAL A 45 21.11 18.93 25.25
CA VAL A 45 20.51 17.95 26.16
C VAL A 45 19.43 18.59 27.03
N ASP A 46 19.63 19.83 27.48
CA ASP A 46 18.65 20.58 28.26
C ASP A 46 17.61 21.30 27.38
N VAL A 47 16.76 20.50 26.71
CA VAL A 47 15.68 21.01 25.85
C VAL A 47 14.68 21.88 26.63
N ALA A 48 14.48 21.59 27.92
CA ALA A 48 13.56 22.31 28.81
C ALA A 48 14.11 23.66 29.30
N ARG A 49 15.42 23.91 29.12
CA ARG A 49 16.14 25.10 29.63
C ARG A 49 15.94 25.31 31.13
N ASP A 50 15.88 24.22 31.88
CA ASP A 50 15.77 24.28 33.33
C ASP A 50 17.13 24.44 34.02
N GLY A 51 18.23 24.38 33.25
CA GLY A 51 19.59 24.58 33.74
C GLY A 51 20.20 23.33 34.39
N PHE A 52 19.52 22.19 34.32
CA PHE A 52 19.96 20.94 34.95
C PHE A 52 19.85 19.73 34.02
N ILE A 53 20.91 18.93 33.97
CA ILE A 53 20.91 17.65 33.25
C ILE A 53 20.92 16.51 34.27
N ASN A 54 20.03 15.54 34.08
CA ASN A 54 20.09 14.25 34.76
C ASN A 54 20.51 13.15 33.77
N TRP A 55 20.85 11.99 34.30
CA TRP A 55 21.25 10.83 33.47
C TRP A 55 20.15 10.39 32.50
N ASP A 56 18.89 10.53 32.87
CA ASP A 56 17.76 10.15 32.00
C ASP A 56 17.67 11.07 30.76
N LYS A 57 17.84 12.40 30.92
CA LYS A 57 17.89 13.37 29.81
C LYS A 57 19.08 13.09 28.91
N LEU A 58 20.26 12.88 29.50
CA LEU A 58 21.49 12.63 28.74
C LEU A 58 21.40 11.32 27.95
N THR A 59 20.96 10.24 28.58
CA THR A 59 20.78 8.94 27.91
C THR A 59 19.73 9.00 26.82
N SER A 60 18.59 9.66 27.07
CA SER A 60 17.56 9.88 26.05
C SER A 60 18.10 10.64 24.85
N PHE A 61 18.84 11.73 25.08
CA PHE A 61 19.48 12.51 24.02
C PHE A 61 20.48 11.67 23.22
N MET A 62 21.35 10.92 23.90
CA MET A 62 22.34 10.06 23.24
C MET A 62 21.67 8.97 22.40
N LEU A 63 20.61 8.34 22.93
CA LEU A 63 19.86 7.32 22.21
C LEU A 63 19.16 7.88 20.97
N LEU A 64 18.57 9.07 21.07
CA LEU A 64 17.99 9.79 19.92
C LEU A 64 19.07 10.11 18.87
N ALA A 65 20.20 10.67 19.27
CA ALA A 65 21.29 11.02 18.36
C ALA A 65 21.88 9.79 17.64
N LEU A 66 22.05 8.67 18.35
CA LEU A 66 22.49 7.41 17.75
C LEU A 66 21.45 6.85 16.78
N CYS A 67 20.17 6.88 17.14
CA CYS A 67 19.08 6.45 16.28
C CYS A 67 19.03 7.29 14.99
N GLU A 68 19.11 8.61 15.09
CA GLU A 68 19.17 9.50 13.92
C GLU A 68 20.38 9.23 13.02
N LYS A 69 21.54 8.95 13.62
CA LYS A 69 22.77 8.65 12.88
C LYS A 69 22.65 7.30 12.14
N ASP A 70 22.09 6.29 12.78
CA ASP A 70 21.82 4.98 12.17
C ASP A 70 20.79 5.08 11.04
N GLU A 71 19.68 5.80 11.25
CA GLU A 71 18.68 6.09 10.23
C GLU A 71 19.28 6.82 9.01
N ARG A 72 20.14 7.82 9.26
CA ARG A 72 20.84 8.54 8.18
C ARG A 72 21.79 7.62 7.42
N ALA A 73 22.54 6.77 8.13
CA ALA A 73 23.43 5.80 7.50
C ALA A 73 22.62 4.85 6.59
N LYS A 74 21.54 4.26 7.11
CA LYS A 74 20.64 3.37 6.34
C LYS A 74 20.02 4.05 5.12
N ALA A 75 19.60 5.31 5.25
CA ALA A 75 19.01 6.07 4.14
C ALA A 75 20.02 6.39 3.02
N THR A 76 21.32 6.53 3.35
CA THR A 76 22.38 6.80 2.35
C THR A 76 22.87 5.56 1.59
N VAL A 77 22.58 4.35 2.09
CA VAL A 77 22.98 3.12 1.41
C VAL A 77 22.06 2.86 0.22
N VAL A 78 22.58 3.12 -0.98
CA VAL A 78 21.95 2.72 -2.24
C VAL A 78 22.17 1.22 -2.44
N PRO A 79 21.12 0.41 -2.70
CA PRO A 79 21.30 -0.99 -3.05
C PRO A 79 22.21 -1.11 -4.29
N GLN A 80 23.24 -1.96 -4.20
CA GLN A 80 24.03 -2.32 -5.38
C GLN A 80 23.24 -3.34 -6.21
N TRP A 81 22.56 -2.86 -7.24
CA TRP A 81 21.81 -3.72 -8.14
C TRP A 81 22.76 -4.59 -8.95
N LYS A 82 22.42 -5.89 -9.06
CA LYS A 82 23.06 -6.76 -10.05
C LYS A 82 22.63 -6.31 -11.45
N ALA A 83 23.40 -6.71 -12.47
CA ALA A 83 23.02 -6.48 -13.86
C ALA A 83 21.62 -7.06 -14.13
N LEU A 84 20.86 -6.37 -14.98
CA LEU A 84 19.51 -6.79 -15.38
C LEU A 84 19.58 -8.19 -16.02
N GLU A 85 18.83 -9.13 -15.46
CA GLU A 85 18.67 -10.47 -16.01
C GLU A 85 17.30 -10.59 -16.69
N PHE A 86 17.31 -11.03 -17.94
CA PHE A 86 16.08 -11.28 -18.68
C PHE A 86 15.57 -12.70 -18.41
N LEU A 87 14.46 -12.81 -17.68
CA LEU A 87 13.84 -14.10 -17.43
C LEU A 87 13.15 -14.62 -18.71
N PRO A 88 13.26 -15.92 -19.03
CA PRO A 88 12.64 -16.49 -20.23
C PRO A 88 11.12 -16.37 -20.15
N ALA A 89 10.54 -15.59 -21.07
CA ALA A 89 9.10 -15.43 -21.18
C ALA A 89 8.48 -16.71 -21.78
N LYS A 90 7.76 -17.50 -20.96
CA LYS A 90 6.84 -18.52 -21.48
C LYS A 90 5.50 -17.93 -21.93
N HIS A 91 5.19 -16.73 -21.47
CA HIS A 91 4.05 -15.96 -21.95
C HIS A 91 4.37 -15.41 -23.34
N LYS A 92 3.56 -15.78 -24.34
CA LYS A 92 3.65 -15.18 -25.69
C LYS A 92 3.13 -13.73 -25.72
N ASP A 93 2.41 -13.32 -24.68
CA ASP A 93 1.66 -12.08 -24.59
C ASP A 93 2.12 -11.16 -23.45
N ILE A 94 1.64 -9.91 -23.50
CA ILE A 94 1.96 -8.85 -22.55
C ILE A 94 1.54 -9.26 -21.13
N ILE A 95 2.46 -9.10 -20.18
CA ILE A 95 2.18 -9.27 -18.74
C ILE A 95 1.40 -8.04 -18.26
N GLN A 96 0.19 -8.25 -17.75
CA GLN A 96 -0.68 -7.20 -17.23
C GLN A 96 -0.35 -6.84 -15.78
N LYS A 97 -0.04 -7.85 -14.96
CA LYS A 97 0.20 -7.67 -13.52
C LYS A 97 1.22 -8.67 -13.01
N VAL A 98 2.04 -8.22 -12.07
CA VAL A 98 2.93 -9.05 -11.25
C VAL A 98 2.60 -8.79 -9.80
N ILE A 99 2.38 -9.85 -9.02
CA ILE A 99 2.15 -9.77 -7.58
C ILE A 99 3.07 -10.74 -6.85
N PHE A 100 3.45 -10.41 -5.62
CA PHE A 100 4.19 -11.29 -4.74
C PHE A 100 3.25 -11.77 -3.63
N LEU A 101 3.10 -13.09 -3.50
CA LEU A 101 2.33 -13.73 -2.45
C LEU A 101 3.23 -13.97 -1.24
N LYS A 102 2.92 -13.30 -0.13
CA LYS A 102 3.70 -13.41 1.10
C LYS A 102 3.50 -14.77 1.79
N SER A 103 2.30 -15.34 1.66
CA SER A 103 1.94 -16.61 2.30
C SER A 103 2.72 -17.82 1.77
N SER A 104 3.10 -17.80 0.49
CA SER A 104 3.79 -18.90 -0.19
C SER A 104 5.18 -18.55 -0.71
N SER A 105 5.63 -17.30 -0.54
CA SER A 105 6.87 -16.75 -1.10
C SER A 105 7.01 -16.99 -2.61
N ARG A 106 5.91 -16.77 -3.34
CA ARG A 106 5.83 -16.97 -4.79
C ARG A 106 5.44 -15.68 -5.50
N TYR A 107 5.93 -15.50 -6.71
CA TYR A 107 5.43 -14.46 -7.60
C TYR A 107 4.35 -15.03 -8.52
N LEU A 108 3.28 -14.27 -8.72
CA LEU A 108 2.30 -14.54 -9.75
C LEU A 108 2.43 -13.49 -10.85
N THR A 109 2.47 -13.95 -12.08
CA THR A 109 2.43 -13.11 -13.28
C THR A 109 1.18 -13.44 -14.06
N LEU A 110 0.46 -12.44 -14.52
CA LEU A 110 -0.75 -12.64 -15.30
C LEU A 110 -0.57 -12.03 -16.70
N SER A 111 -0.79 -12.85 -17.73
CA SER A 111 -0.82 -12.38 -19.10
C SER A 111 -2.18 -11.80 -19.49
N LYS A 112 -2.20 -10.99 -20.55
CA LYS A 112 -3.43 -10.43 -21.13
C LYS A 112 -4.47 -11.49 -21.52
N GLU A 113 -4.01 -12.66 -21.98
CA GLU A 113 -4.87 -13.78 -22.39
C GLU A 113 -5.27 -14.70 -21.22
N GLY A 114 -4.96 -14.32 -19.98
CA GLY A 114 -5.36 -15.06 -18.78
C GLY A 114 -4.48 -16.26 -18.43
N LEU A 115 -3.22 -16.30 -18.89
CA LEU A 115 -2.26 -17.27 -18.40
C LEU A 115 -1.60 -16.77 -17.12
N LEU A 116 -1.80 -17.50 -16.03
CA LEU A 116 -1.16 -17.26 -14.74
C LEU A 116 0.15 -18.05 -14.67
N GLY A 117 1.28 -17.35 -14.56
CA GLY A 117 2.58 -17.95 -14.28
C GLY A 117 2.90 -17.88 -12.79
N ILE A 118 3.26 -19.02 -12.19
CA ILE A 118 3.68 -19.14 -10.79
C ILE A 118 5.20 -19.28 -10.75
N TRP A 119 5.87 -18.38 -10.05
CA TRP A 119 7.32 -18.34 -9.94
C TRP A 119 7.73 -18.55 -8.49
N GLY A 120 8.80 -19.32 -8.28
CA GLY A 120 9.42 -19.43 -6.98
C GLY A 120 10.15 -18.14 -6.58
N GLU A 121 10.55 -18.07 -5.31
CA GLU A 121 11.37 -16.96 -4.78
C GLU A 121 12.67 -16.73 -5.56
N ASN A 122 13.24 -17.81 -6.11
CA ASN A 122 14.43 -17.78 -6.95
C ASN A 122 14.17 -17.30 -8.40
N LEU A 123 12.99 -16.73 -8.67
CA LEU A 123 12.57 -16.26 -10.01
C LEU A 123 12.57 -17.36 -11.09
N LYS A 124 12.48 -18.63 -10.68
CA LYS A 124 12.27 -19.74 -11.61
C LYS A 124 10.78 -20.02 -11.74
N LEU A 125 10.31 -20.07 -12.99
CA LEU A 125 8.95 -20.45 -13.30
C LEU A 125 8.71 -21.90 -12.89
N GLN A 126 7.74 -22.12 -12.02
CA GLN A 126 7.32 -23.44 -11.55
C GLN A 126 6.20 -23.96 -12.44
N GLU A 127 5.12 -23.19 -12.58
CA GLU A 127 3.89 -23.63 -13.21
C GLU A 127 3.27 -22.51 -14.08
N THR A 128 2.43 -22.90 -15.04
CA THR A 128 1.62 -21.98 -15.83
C THR A 128 0.23 -22.57 -15.98
N LEU A 129 -0.77 -21.85 -15.50
CA LEU A 129 -2.15 -22.31 -15.42
C LEU A 129 -3.06 -21.30 -16.12
N PRO A 130 -3.98 -21.75 -16.99
CA PRO A 130 -4.97 -20.86 -17.60
C PRO A 130 -6.06 -20.50 -16.59
N ILE A 131 -6.39 -19.22 -16.51
CA ILE A 131 -7.57 -18.74 -15.77
C ILE A 131 -8.76 -18.80 -16.73
N THR A 132 -9.66 -19.75 -16.49
CA THR A 132 -10.87 -19.92 -17.28
C THR A 132 -12.06 -19.23 -16.61
N THR A 133 -12.99 -18.75 -17.43
CA THR A 133 -14.32 -18.31 -16.99
C THR A 133 -15.35 -19.19 -17.68
N ASP A 134 -16.47 -19.50 -17.01
CA ASP A 134 -17.60 -20.26 -17.57
C ASP A 134 -18.18 -19.67 -18.87
N VAL A 135 -17.83 -18.41 -19.18
CA VAL A 135 -18.11 -17.78 -20.47
C VAL A 135 -17.25 -18.43 -21.55
N THR A 136 -17.77 -19.52 -22.11
CA THR A 136 -17.39 -20.18 -23.36
C THR A 136 -16.44 -19.38 -24.24
N LYS A 137 -15.16 -19.78 -24.29
CA LYS A 137 -14.18 -19.56 -25.37
C LYS A 137 -14.43 -18.33 -26.26
N LEU A 138 -14.58 -17.15 -25.68
CA LEU A 138 -14.54 -15.91 -26.46
C LEU A 138 -13.08 -15.65 -26.78
N LYS A 139 -12.72 -15.68 -28.07
CA LYS A 139 -11.38 -15.33 -28.60
C LYS A 139 -10.90 -13.90 -28.23
N HIS A 140 -11.69 -13.13 -27.48
CA HIS A 140 -11.47 -11.73 -27.16
C HIS A 140 -11.71 -11.40 -25.66
N LEU A 141 -11.78 -12.41 -24.79
CA LEU A 141 -11.83 -12.17 -23.34
C LEU A 141 -10.42 -11.85 -22.84
N TRP A 142 -10.19 -10.61 -22.45
CA TRP A 142 -8.89 -10.20 -21.91
C TRP A 142 -8.98 -9.93 -20.42
N VAL A 143 -7.90 -10.29 -19.74
CA VAL A 143 -7.73 -9.94 -18.34
C VAL A 143 -7.17 -8.54 -18.24
N THR A 144 -7.80 -7.72 -17.39
CA THR A 144 -7.44 -6.32 -17.20
C THR A 144 -6.66 -6.10 -15.91
N SER A 145 -6.98 -6.83 -14.84
CA SER A 145 -6.31 -6.68 -13.55
C SER A 145 -6.42 -7.94 -12.70
N LEU A 146 -5.49 -8.08 -11.74
CA LEU A 146 -5.47 -9.15 -10.76
C LEU A 146 -4.99 -8.62 -9.41
N VAL A 147 -5.60 -9.14 -8.35
CA VAL A 147 -5.21 -8.85 -6.97
C VAL A 147 -5.34 -10.10 -6.11
N SER A 148 -4.42 -10.27 -5.15
CA SER A 148 -4.49 -11.35 -4.16
C SER A 148 -5.28 -10.93 -2.93
N LEU A 149 -6.16 -11.81 -2.47
CA LEU A 149 -6.90 -11.71 -1.23
C LEU A 149 -6.30 -12.73 -0.27
N GLU A 150 -5.14 -12.41 0.30
CA GLU A 150 -4.35 -13.38 1.09
C GLU A 150 -5.07 -13.86 2.36
N ASN A 151 -5.87 -13.00 3.01
CA ASN A 151 -6.62 -13.36 4.21
C ASN A 151 -7.67 -14.46 3.97
N VAL A 152 -8.18 -14.60 2.75
CA VAL A 152 -9.21 -15.58 2.37
C VAL A 152 -8.72 -16.61 1.35
N ASN A 153 -7.40 -16.63 1.10
CA ASN A 153 -6.73 -17.47 0.10
C ASN A 153 -7.40 -17.43 -1.27
N LYS A 154 -7.71 -16.24 -1.79
CA LYS A 154 -8.33 -16.08 -3.12
C LYS A 154 -7.54 -15.13 -3.99
N ILE A 155 -7.76 -15.19 -5.30
CA ILE A 155 -7.36 -14.15 -6.23
C ILE A 155 -8.60 -13.60 -6.92
N ALA A 156 -8.68 -12.28 -7.04
CA ALA A 156 -9.70 -11.63 -7.84
C ALA A 156 -9.11 -11.21 -9.17
N VAL A 157 -9.83 -11.51 -10.26
CA VAL A 157 -9.41 -11.27 -11.63
C VAL A 157 -10.52 -10.53 -12.36
N ALA A 158 -10.16 -9.40 -12.98
CA ALA A 158 -11.07 -8.55 -13.73
C ALA A 158 -10.94 -8.82 -15.23
N PHE A 159 -12.07 -8.81 -15.93
CA PHE A 159 -12.13 -9.10 -17.36
C PHE A 159 -12.78 -7.97 -18.17
N THR A 160 -12.47 -7.93 -19.46
CA THR A 160 -13.08 -6.99 -20.43
C THR A 160 -14.59 -7.17 -20.57
N SER A 161 -15.12 -8.33 -20.23
CA SER A 161 -16.55 -8.69 -20.17
C SER A 161 -17.33 -8.00 -19.04
N LYS A 162 -16.72 -7.07 -18.29
CA LYS A 162 -17.35 -6.33 -17.18
C LYS A 162 -17.75 -7.24 -16.02
N GLU A 163 -16.88 -8.20 -15.72
CA GLU A 163 -17.02 -9.13 -14.61
C GLU A 163 -15.72 -9.20 -13.80
N ILE A 164 -15.86 -9.57 -12.53
CA ILE A 164 -14.75 -9.87 -11.62
C ILE A 164 -14.98 -11.29 -11.09
N CYS A 165 -14.04 -12.19 -11.34
CA CYS A 165 -14.11 -13.57 -10.86
C CYS A 165 -13.13 -13.77 -9.70
N PHE A 166 -13.53 -14.56 -8.72
CA PHE A 166 -12.75 -14.89 -7.53
C PHE A 166 -12.40 -16.37 -7.58
N TYR A 167 -11.12 -16.66 -7.62
CA TYR A 167 -10.59 -18.02 -7.71
C TYR A 167 -9.95 -18.43 -6.40
N ASP A 168 -10.08 -19.70 -6.04
CA ASP A 168 -9.41 -20.26 -4.86
C ASP A 168 -7.92 -20.48 -5.10
N LEU A 169 -7.07 -19.97 -4.21
CA LEU A 169 -5.63 -20.13 -4.27
C LEU A 169 -5.16 -21.47 -3.66
N LEU A 170 -6.01 -22.17 -2.89
CA LEU A 170 -5.64 -23.41 -2.21
C LEU A 170 -5.65 -24.63 -3.13
N SER A 171 -6.44 -24.59 -4.19
CA SER A 171 -6.55 -25.70 -5.15
C SER A 171 -5.28 -25.80 -6.01
N LYS A 172 -4.69 -27.00 -6.04
CA LYS A 172 -3.37 -27.24 -6.67
C LYS A 172 -3.44 -27.51 -8.17
N GLU A 173 -4.58 -27.93 -8.69
CA GLU A 173 -4.67 -28.45 -10.06
C GLU A 173 -5.47 -27.53 -10.98
N GLU A 174 -6.61 -27.01 -10.50
CA GLU A 174 -7.44 -26.05 -11.22
C GLU A 174 -7.80 -24.93 -10.25
N PHE A 175 -7.59 -23.67 -10.63
CA PHE A 175 -8.09 -22.51 -9.90
C PHE A 175 -9.62 -22.47 -10.10
N PRO A 176 -10.43 -23.00 -9.17
CA PRO A 176 -11.86 -23.07 -9.37
C PRO A 176 -12.44 -21.68 -9.12
N CYS A 177 -13.30 -21.24 -10.02
CA CYS A 177 -14.01 -19.98 -9.85
C CYS A 177 -15.08 -20.15 -8.77
N GLN A 178 -14.90 -19.55 -7.59
CA GLN A 178 -15.89 -19.65 -6.51
C GLN A 178 -16.98 -18.59 -6.62
N TYR A 179 -16.60 -17.37 -6.97
CA TYR A 179 -17.54 -16.25 -7.11
C TYR A 179 -17.35 -15.55 -8.43
N LYS A 180 -18.45 -15.19 -9.06
CA LYS A 180 -18.49 -14.44 -10.31
C LYS A 180 -19.37 -13.22 -10.14
N LEU A 181 -18.75 -12.05 -10.03
CA LEU A 181 -19.44 -10.77 -9.95
C LEU A 181 -19.67 -10.22 -11.36
N GLN A 182 -20.93 -10.18 -11.80
CA GLN A 182 -21.33 -9.72 -13.14
C GLN A 182 -22.26 -8.49 -13.08
N GLY A 183 -22.52 -7.86 -14.22
CA GLY A 183 -23.42 -6.71 -14.31
C GLY A 183 -22.78 -5.37 -13.96
N LEU A 184 -21.44 -5.28 -14.00
CA LEU A 184 -20.75 -4.00 -13.92
C LEU A 184 -21.10 -3.14 -15.15
N GLN A 185 -21.26 -1.85 -14.92
CA GLN A 185 -21.66 -0.91 -15.99
C GLN A 185 -20.53 -0.71 -17.02
N ALA A 186 -19.29 -0.72 -16.54
CA ALA A 186 -18.08 -0.54 -17.33
C ALA A 186 -17.01 -1.55 -16.94
N THR A 187 -16.00 -1.69 -17.79
CA THR A 187 -14.90 -2.63 -17.61
C THR A 187 -13.95 -2.15 -16.50
N PRO A 188 -13.73 -2.96 -15.44
CA PRO A 188 -12.71 -2.67 -14.44
C PRO A 188 -11.31 -2.80 -15.05
N ILE A 189 -10.42 -1.86 -14.77
CA ILE A 189 -9.06 -1.78 -15.36
C ILE A 189 -7.94 -1.80 -14.33
N CYS A 190 -8.22 -1.37 -13.11
CA CYS A 190 -7.30 -1.49 -11.98
C CYS A 190 -8.05 -1.96 -10.75
N MET A 191 -7.37 -2.76 -9.92
CA MET A 191 -7.89 -3.25 -8.65
C MET A 191 -6.79 -3.18 -7.59
N ASP A 192 -7.22 -3.02 -6.35
CA ASP A 192 -6.41 -3.13 -5.15
C ASP A 192 -7.23 -3.73 -4.02
N TYR A 193 -6.56 -4.47 -3.13
CA TYR A 193 -7.20 -5.16 -2.04
C TYR A 193 -6.41 -4.94 -0.76
N TRP A 194 -7.13 -4.51 0.27
CA TRP A 194 -6.61 -4.33 1.61
C TRP A 194 -7.44 -5.16 2.58
N TYR A 195 -6.79 -5.69 3.62
CA TYR A 195 -7.45 -6.29 4.78
C TYR A 195 -6.81 -5.78 6.05
N ASP A 196 -7.59 -5.67 7.13
CA ASP A 196 -7.05 -5.24 8.41
C ASP A 196 -6.16 -6.35 9.01
N PRO A 197 -4.88 -6.07 9.32
CA PRO A 197 -4.01 -7.04 9.99
C PRO A 197 -4.50 -7.43 11.40
N LEU A 198 -5.32 -6.60 12.04
CA LEU A 198 -5.87 -6.84 13.38
C LEU A 198 -7.22 -7.58 13.33
N ASP A 199 -8.04 -7.31 12.31
CA ASP A 199 -9.29 -8.02 12.05
C ASP A 199 -9.40 -8.40 10.56
N ALA A 200 -8.94 -9.60 10.24
CA ALA A 200 -8.94 -10.10 8.86
C ALA A 200 -10.36 -10.28 8.25
N ASN A 201 -11.44 -10.07 9.00
CA ASN A 201 -12.79 -9.97 8.45
C ASN A 201 -13.06 -8.65 7.74
N GLU A 202 -12.46 -7.56 8.23
CA GLU A 202 -12.55 -6.26 7.58
C GLU A 202 -11.60 -6.22 6.39
N SER A 203 -12.17 -6.15 5.20
CA SER A 203 -11.39 -6.01 3.98
C SER A 203 -12.08 -5.14 2.95
N ILE A 204 -11.30 -4.60 2.02
CA ILE A 204 -11.77 -3.65 1.02
C ILE A 204 -11.16 -4.03 -0.32
N LEU A 205 -12.02 -4.41 -1.25
CA LEU A 205 -11.66 -4.55 -2.66
C LEU A 205 -12.06 -3.26 -3.38
N SER A 206 -11.06 -2.48 -3.79
CA SER A 206 -11.25 -1.26 -4.58
C SER A 206 -10.90 -1.50 -6.04
N PHE A 207 -11.65 -0.89 -6.94
CA PHE A 207 -11.42 -0.99 -8.38
C PHE A 207 -11.88 0.25 -9.13
N GLY A 208 -11.18 0.55 -10.22
CA GLY A 208 -11.47 1.65 -11.13
C GLY A 208 -11.85 1.15 -12.52
N ASP A 209 -12.73 1.88 -13.20
CA ASP A 209 -13.22 1.51 -14.54
C ASP A 209 -12.79 2.48 -15.65
N ILE A 210 -13.11 2.10 -16.90
CA ILE A 210 -12.87 2.91 -18.11
C ILE A 210 -13.74 4.17 -18.21
N THR A 211 -14.70 4.39 -17.30
CA THR A 211 -15.57 5.58 -17.29
C THR A 211 -15.22 6.56 -16.18
N GLY A 212 -14.08 6.36 -15.51
CA GLY A 212 -13.65 7.23 -14.41
C GLY A 212 -14.43 7.04 -13.12
N LYS A 213 -15.17 5.93 -13.01
CA LYS A 213 -15.80 5.56 -11.75
C LYS A 213 -14.82 4.71 -10.94
N VAL A 214 -14.74 5.05 -9.67
CA VAL A 214 -14.00 4.26 -8.67
C VAL A 214 -15.03 3.70 -7.72
N GLN A 215 -14.92 2.41 -7.46
CA GLN A 215 -15.85 1.65 -6.63
C GLN A 215 -15.04 0.83 -5.64
N ALA A 216 -15.59 0.60 -4.46
CA ALA A 216 -15.04 -0.37 -3.53
C ALA A 216 -16.15 -1.18 -2.88
N ILE A 217 -15.84 -2.44 -2.62
CA ILE A 217 -16.65 -3.35 -1.82
C ILE A 217 -15.92 -3.48 -0.49
N SER A 218 -16.57 -3.04 0.58
CA SER A 218 -16.09 -3.24 1.94
C SER A 218 -16.77 -4.49 2.51
N PHE A 219 -15.98 -5.52 2.78
CA PHE A 219 -16.42 -6.74 3.44
C PHE A 219 -16.27 -6.58 4.95
N THR A 220 -17.28 -7.04 5.69
CA THR A 220 -17.31 -7.02 7.16
C THR A 220 -17.16 -8.42 7.76
N ALA A 221 -17.21 -9.45 6.93
CA ALA A 221 -17.16 -10.86 7.33
C ALA A 221 -16.34 -11.70 6.34
N ALA A 222 -15.23 -11.16 5.83
CA ALA A 222 -14.48 -11.75 4.71
C ALA A 222 -14.05 -13.21 4.95
N LEU A 223 -13.67 -13.57 6.18
CA LEU A 223 -13.26 -14.95 6.52
C LEU A 223 -14.41 -15.94 6.52
N ILE A 224 -15.65 -15.46 6.75
CA ILE A 224 -16.85 -16.30 6.74
C ILE A 224 -17.32 -16.48 5.30
N SER A 225 -17.58 -15.36 4.62
CA SER A 225 -17.94 -15.36 3.20
C SER A 225 -17.76 -13.97 2.60
N LEU A 226 -17.30 -13.89 1.34
CA LEU A 226 -17.31 -12.63 0.59
C LEU A 226 -18.72 -12.25 0.15
N PHE A 227 -19.55 -13.24 -0.19
CA PHE A 227 -20.95 -13.06 -0.61
C PHE A 227 -21.83 -14.15 -0.01
N GLU A 228 -23.01 -13.76 0.48
CA GLU A 228 -24.01 -14.68 1.02
C GLU A 228 -24.64 -15.53 -0.09
N ARG A 229 -24.64 -16.86 0.09
CA ARG A 229 -25.30 -17.79 -0.83
C ARG A 229 -26.82 -17.61 -0.81
N PRO A 230 -27.52 -17.75 -1.95
CA PRO A 230 -28.97 -17.70 -1.98
C PRO A 230 -29.57 -18.83 -1.12
N PRO A 231 -30.66 -18.57 -0.37
CA PRO A 231 -31.33 -19.62 0.40
C PRO A 231 -31.89 -20.68 -0.56
N GLY A 232 -31.36 -21.91 -0.49
CA GLY A 232 -31.79 -23.05 -1.31
C GLY A 232 -30.83 -23.50 -2.42
N ALA A 233 -29.64 -22.91 -2.55
CA ALA A 233 -28.59 -23.44 -3.42
C ALA A 233 -28.00 -24.75 -2.85
N CYS A 234 -27.71 -25.73 -3.71
CA CYS A 234 -27.08 -27.00 -3.34
C CYS A 234 -25.67 -26.76 -2.76
N GLU A 235 -25.25 -27.56 -1.77
CA GLU A 235 -23.93 -27.48 -1.14
C GLU A 235 -22.78 -28.06 -2.00
N ASP A 236 -22.92 -28.04 -3.33
CA ASP A 236 -21.80 -28.44 -4.20
C ASP A 236 -20.76 -27.31 -4.18
N GLU A 237 -19.66 -27.54 -3.46
CA GLU A 237 -18.51 -26.63 -3.34
C GLU A 237 -17.90 -26.26 -4.71
N ASP A 238 -18.13 -27.09 -5.74
CA ASP A 238 -17.63 -26.92 -7.10
C ASP A 238 -18.48 -25.98 -7.98
N THR A 239 -19.63 -25.49 -7.48
CA THR A 239 -20.49 -24.59 -8.27
C THR A 239 -20.09 -23.12 -8.14
N THR A 240 -19.72 -22.50 -9.28
CA THR A 240 -19.46 -21.06 -9.36
C THR A 240 -20.68 -20.26 -8.93
N MET A 241 -20.59 -19.52 -7.82
CA MET A 241 -21.68 -18.64 -7.38
C MET A 241 -21.66 -17.35 -8.20
N THR A 242 -22.76 -17.08 -8.91
CA THR A 242 -22.90 -15.85 -9.70
C THR A 242 -23.62 -14.78 -8.90
N ILE A 243 -23.01 -13.60 -8.77
CA ILE A 243 -23.53 -12.44 -8.05
C ILE A 243 -23.78 -11.31 -9.03
N ASN A 244 -24.95 -10.68 -8.96
CA ASN A 244 -25.21 -9.48 -9.74
C ASN A 244 -24.74 -8.23 -9.00
N TRP A 245 -24.04 -7.33 -9.68
CA TRP A 245 -23.62 -6.05 -9.12
C TRP A 245 -24.80 -5.25 -8.51
N ALA A 246 -26.00 -5.38 -9.08
CA ALA A 246 -27.21 -4.74 -8.54
C ALA A 246 -27.59 -5.26 -7.14
N GLU A 247 -27.31 -6.53 -6.82
CA GLU A 247 -27.56 -7.14 -5.51
C GLU A 247 -26.60 -6.59 -4.45
N VAL A 248 -25.34 -6.38 -4.84
CA VAL A 248 -24.33 -5.77 -3.96
C VAL A 248 -24.69 -4.29 -3.68
N LEU A 249 -25.22 -3.57 -4.68
CA LEU A 249 -25.67 -2.19 -4.52
C LEU A 249 -26.95 -2.06 -3.67
N SER A 250 -27.86 -3.04 -3.75
CA SER A 250 -29.11 -3.02 -2.97
C SER A 250 -28.91 -3.42 -1.51
N GLY A 251 -27.72 -3.90 -1.14
CA GLY A 251 -27.43 -4.40 0.20
C GLY A 251 -28.04 -5.77 0.48
N TYR A 252 -28.25 -6.58 -0.56
CA TYR A 252 -28.75 -7.95 -0.42
C TYR A 252 -27.81 -8.81 0.44
N HIS A 253 -26.50 -8.68 0.21
CA HIS A 253 -25.47 -9.32 1.02
C HIS A 253 -25.16 -8.44 2.24
N LYS A 254 -25.43 -8.92 3.46
CA LYS A 254 -25.16 -8.16 4.69
C LYS A 254 -23.69 -8.20 5.08
N CYS A 255 -22.93 -9.16 4.53
CA CYS A 255 -21.49 -9.28 4.73
C CYS A 255 -20.66 -8.22 4.00
N CYS A 256 -21.28 -7.37 3.18
CA CYS A 256 -20.57 -6.30 2.47
C CYS A 256 -21.45 -5.08 2.18
N TYR A 257 -20.80 -3.97 1.88
CA TYR A 257 -21.45 -2.78 1.34
C TYR A 257 -20.52 -2.08 0.36
N THR A 258 -21.05 -1.15 -0.42
CA THR A 258 -20.28 -0.48 -1.47
C THR A 258 -20.13 1.00 -1.21
N VAL A 259 -19.01 1.55 -1.65
CA VAL A 259 -18.76 2.99 -1.74
C VAL A 259 -18.24 3.32 -3.14
N GLN A 260 -18.56 4.49 -3.67
CA GLN A 260 -18.21 4.84 -5.05
C GLN A 260 -18.14 6.35 -5.29
N HIS A 261 -17.38 6.75 -6.32
CA HIS A 261 -17.35 8.12 -6.83
C HIS A 261 -17.04 8.21 -8.32
N LYS A 262 -17.28 9.38 -8.92
CA LYS A 262 -17.15 9.65 -10.36
C LYS A 262 -16.37 10.94 -10.68
N LEU A 263 -15.41 11.29 -9.83
CA LEU A 263 -14.67 12.55 -9.93
C LEU A 263 -13.67 12.61 -11.09
N HIS A 264 -13.37 11.47 -11.72
CA HIS A 264 -12.51 11.41 -12.90
C HIS A 264 -13.23 11.78 -14.20
N HIS A 265 -14.49 12.22 -14.13
CA HIS A 265 -15.23 12.84 -15.26
C HIS A 265 -15.24 12.06 -16.59
N GLY A 266 -15.15 10.73 -16.57
CA GLY A 266 -15.14 9.91 -17.78
C GLY A 266 -13.76 9.37 -18.18
N ASP A 267 -12.68 9.85 -17.56
CA ASP A 267 -11.31 9.42 -17.85
C ASP A 267 -10.98 8.08 -17.21
N TRP A 268 -10.15 7.27 -17.88
CA TRP A 268 -9.80 5.94 -17.41
C TRP A 268 -9.03 5.99 -16.09
N VAL A 269 -9.52 5.26 -15.08
CA VAL A 269 -8.83 5.12 -13.78
C VAL A 269 -7.60 4.23 -13.95
N ARG A 270 -6.41 4.81 -13.85
CA ARG A 270 -5.15 4.12 -14.10
C ARG A 270 -4.70 3.23 -12.96
N GLN A 271 -4.85 3.70 -11.73
CA GLN A 271 -4.48 2.99 -10.52
C GLN A 271 -5.46 3.36 -9.40
N VAL A 272 -5.73 2.39 -8.54
CA VAL A 272 -6.47 2.57 -7.29
C VAL A 272 -5.67 1.91 -6.18
N ALA A 273 -5.75 2.45 -4.96
CA ALA A 273 -5.22 1.84 -3.76
C ALA A 273 -6.04 2.28 -2.55
N TYR A 274 -6.26 1.40 -1.59
CA TYR A 274 -6.81 1.79 -0.29
C TYR A 274 -5.69 1.91 0.74
N ASP A 275 -5.62 3.05 1.43
CA ASP A 275 -4.69 3.23 2.55
C ASP A 275 -5.44 3.35 3.87
N ALA A 276 -5.10 2.45 4.80
CA ALA A 276 -5.74 2.38 6.11
C ALA A 276 -5.35 3.53 7.06
N SER A 277 -4.16 4.13 6.88
CA SER A 277 -3.72 5.23 7.75
C SER A 277 -4.45 6.54 7.42
N LEU A 278 -4.83 6.72 6.15
CA LEU A 278 -5.67 7.82 5.71
C LEU A 278 -7.17 7.51 5.81
N ASP A 279 -7.53 6.23 5.96
CA ASP A 279 -8.90 5.72 5.79
C ASP A 279 -9.49 6.24 4.47
N ALA A 280 -8.72 6.09 3.38
CA ALA A 280 -9.05 6.72 2.09
C ALA A 280 -8.71 5.83 0.90
N ILE A 281 -9.57 5.90 -0.12
CA ILE A 281 -9.32 5.31 -1.43
C ILE A 281 -8.60 6.35 -2.29
N ILE A 282 -7.39 6.04 -2.72
CA ILE A 282 -6.57 6.85 -3.61
C ILE A 282 -6.79 6.33 -5.02
N SER A 283 -7.05 7.21 -5.97
CA SER A 283 -7.25 6.82 -7.37
C SER A 283 -6.62 7.83 -8.31
N SER A 284 -6.14 7.37 -9.46
CA SER A 284 -5.44 8.23 -10.43
C SER A 284 -5.88 8.04 -11.87
N THR A 285 -5.59 9.03 -12.71
CA THR A 285 -5.83 9.02 -14.16
C THR A 285 -4.67 9.66 -14.91
N THR A 286 -4.71 9.55 -16.23
CA THR A 286 -3.83 10.29 -17.14
C THR A 286 -4.41 11.64 -17.58
N SER A 287 -5.51 12.08 -16.96
CA SER A 287 -6.14 13.36 -17.26
C SER A 287 -5.41 14.52 -16.58
N ASN A 288 -5.61 15.73 -17.13
CA ASN A 288 -5.11 16.96 -16.53
C ASN A 288 -6.01 17.49 -15.39
N THR A 289 -7.27 17.05 -15.33
CA THR A 289 -8.23 17.43 -14.28
C THR A 289 -8.49 16.28 -13.34
N ASN A 290 -8.53 16.56 -12.04
CA ASN A 290 -8.74 15.53 -11.00
C ASN A 290 -7.82 14.32 -11.17
N THR A 291 -6.58 14.57 -11.58
CA THR A 291 -5.59 13.55 -11.92
C THR A 291 -5.44 12.51 -10.82
N VAL A 292 -5.50 12.94 -9.57
CA VAL A 292 -5.58 12.04 -8.42
C VAL A 292 -6.69 12.52 -7.50
N VAL A 293 -7.45 11.56 -6.98
CA VAL A 293 -8.56 11.78 -6.06
C VAL A 293 -8.33 10.93 -4.83
N LEU A 294 -8.37 11.57 -3.66
CA LEU A 294 -8.45 10.94 -2.35
C LEU A 294 -9.91 10.96 -1.91
N ALA A 295 -10.47 9.77 -1.77
CA ALA A 295 -11.81 9.55 -1.29
C ALA A 295 -11.77 9.08 0.16
N TRP A 296 -11.88 10.04 1.07
CA TRP A 296 -11.84 9.85 2.52
C TRP A 296 -13.12 9.18 2.98
N ARG A 297 -12.98 8.03 3.64
CA ARG A 297 -14.07 7.34 4.30
C ARG A 297 -14.29 7.97 5.67
N GLU A 298 -15.54 8.27 5.99
CA GLU A 298 -15.92 8.70 7.33
C GLU A 298 -16.65 7.53 7.99
N LYS A 299 -16.06 6.87 9.00
CA LYS A 299 -16.65 5.64 9.58
C LYS A 299 -18.11 5.78 10.03
N SER A 300 -18.55 6.99 10.37
CA SER A 300 -19.93 7.30 10.77
C SER A 300 -20.89 7.55 9.60
N LYS A 301 -20.39 7.76 8.37
CA LYS A 301 -21.21 8.09 7.20
C LYS A 301 -20.82 7.22 6.00
N GLN A 302 -21.81 6.70 5.27
CA GLN A 302 -21.57 6.08 3.96
C GLN A 302 -21.12 7.07 2.86
N HIS A 303 -20.89 8.33 3.23
CA HIS A 303 -20.50 9.38 2.30
C HIS A 303 -18.97 9.53 2.30
N LEU A 304 -18.41 9.56 1.11
CA LEU A 304 -16.99 9.82 0.92
C LEU A 304 -16.77 11.33 0.81
N LYS A 305 -15.91 11.89 1.66
CA LYS A 305 -15.40 13.25 1.47
C LYS A 305 -14.28 13.18 0.45
N MET A 306 -14.24 14.10 -0.49
CA MET A 306 -13.30 14.02 -1.61
C MET A 306 -12.34 15.20 -1.63
N THR A 307 -11.08 14.91 -1.92
CA THR A 307 -10.09 15.92 -2.29
C THR A 307 -9.38 15.47 -3.55
N SER A 308 -9.26 16.36 -4.52
CA SER A 308 -8.56 16.07 -5.78
C SER A 308 -7.42 17.06 -6.00
N PHE A 309 -6.41 16.61 -6.74
CA PHE A 309 -5.35 17.46 -7.24
C PHE A 309 -5.17 17.22 -8.73
N SER A 310 -4.90 18.31 -9.43
CA SER A 310 -4.75 18.33 -10.88
C SER A 310 -3.27 18.48 -11.19
N ILE A 311 -2.71 17.49 -11.88
CA ILE A 311 -1.31 17.47 -12.28
C ILE A 311 -1.29 17.61 -13.80
N ALA A 312 -0.55 18.60 -14.29
CA ALA A 312 -0.42 18.83 -15.73
C ALA A 312 0.05 17.54 -16.43
N GLN A 313 -0.67 17.15 -17.50
CA GLN A 313 -0.45 15.95 -18.32
C GLN A 313 -0.80 14.60 -17.66
N GLY A 314 -1.25 14.55 -16.41
CA GLY A 314 -1.63 13.30 -15.76
C GLY A 314 -0.47 12.51 -15.15
N ILE A 315 -0.79 11.35 -14.56
CA ILE A 315 0.19 10.46 -13.94
C ILE A 315 0.04 9.01 -14.42
N HIS A 316 1.13 8.25 -14.35
CA HIS A 316 1.10 6.81 -14.64
C HIS A 316 0.86 5.95 -13.41
N ALA A 317 1.45 6.33 -12.28
CA ALA A 317 1.37 5.60 -11.03
C ALA A 317 1.52 6.53 -9.83
N PHE A 318 1.10 6.07 -8.67
CA PHE A 318 1.35 6.70 -7.38
C PHE A 318 1.67 5.66 -6.32
N ASP A 319 2.28 6.10 -5.24
CA ASP A 319 2.45 5.33 -4.02
C ASP A 319 2.40 6.25 -2.80
N TYR A 320 1.95 5.74 -1.66
CA TYR A 320 1.77 6.52 -0.43
C TYR A 320 2.54 5.91 0.75
N HIS A 321 3.22 6.77 1.49
CA HIS A 321 3.97 6.40 2.67
C HIS A 321 3.29 6.92 3.94
N SER A 322 2.67 6.01 4.71
CA SER A 322 1.94 6.33 5.94
C SER A 322 2.77 7.07 7.00
N ARG A 323 3.99 6.59 7.32
CA ARG A 323 4.83 7.23 8.35
C ARG A 323 5.32 8.64 8.00
N LEU A 324 5.60 8.91 6.73
CA LEU A 324 6.03 10.24 6.27
C LEU A 324 4.85 11.14 5.89
N ASN A 325 3.66 10.56 5.75
CA ASN A 325 2.47 11.23 5.23
C ASN A 325 2.74 11.90 3.87
N LEU A 326 3.44 11.17 2.99
CA LEU A 326 3.83 11.63 1.66
C LEU A 326 3.27 10.71 0.60
N LEU A 327 2.62 11.32 -0.39
CA LEU A 327 2.19 10.67 -1.62
C LEU A 327 3.17 11.02 -2.73
N ALA A 328 3.78 10.01 -3.34
CA ALA A 328 4.59 10.16 -4.54
C ALA A 328 3.74 9.91 -5.78
N THR A 329 3.86 10.77 -6.78
CA THR A 329 3.17 10.61 -8.07
C THR A 329 4.17 10.60 -9.22
N ALA A 330 4.08 9.58 -10.08
CA ALA A 330 4.87 9.42 -11.28
C ALA A 330 4.24 10.20 -12.45
N GLY A 331 4.75 11.40 -12.71
CA GLY A 331 4.23 12.30 -13.73
C GLY A 331 4.62 11.89 -15.15
N ILE A 332 3.70 12.12 -16.09
CA ILE A 332 3.97 11.96 -17.53
C ILE A 332 5.01 12.99 -18.01
N ASN A 333 5.13 14.10 -17.29
CA ASN A 333 6.06 15.20 -17.53
C ASN A 333 7.50 14.95 -17.03
N ASN A 334 7.89 13.68 -16.85
CA ASN A 334 9.21 13.23 -16.38
C ASN A 334 9.54 13.61 -14.92
N LYS A 335 8.56 14.12 -14.15
CA LYS A 335 8.78 14.55 -12.77
C LYS A 335 8.13 13.58 -11.80
N VAL A 336 8.77 13.42 -10.66
CA VAL A 336 8.15 12.79 -9.49
C VAL A 336 7.76 13.89 -8.52
N CYS A 337 6.46 14.06 -8.30
CA CYS A 337 5.95 15.05 -7.35
C CYS A 337 5.62 14.36 -6.02
N LEU A 338 6.01 15.00 -4.93
CA LEU A 338 5.68 14.60 -3.56
C LEU A 338 4.57 15.52 -3.03
N TRP A 339 3.52 14.93 -2.49
CA TRP A 339 2.34 15.62 -2.00
C TRP A 339 2.09 15.26 -0.55
N ASN A 340 1.59 16.23 0.21
CA ASN A 340 0.94 15.93 1.48
C ASN A 340 -0.55 15.74 1.18
N PRO A 341 -1.17 14.59 1.52
CA PRO A 341 -2.59 14.32 1.26
C PRO A 341 -3.55 15.41 1.76
N TYR A 342 -3.17 16.14 2.81
CA TYR A 342 -3.98 17.20 3.41
C TYR A 342 -3.77 18.58 2.76
N VAL A 343 -2.72 18.76 1.95
CA VAL A 343 -2.37 20.01 1.28
C VAL A 343 -2.36 19.80 -0.23
N VAL A 344 -3.52 20.05 -0.85
CA VAL A 344 -3.74 19.79 -2.29
C VAL A 344 -3.34 20.92 -3.23
N SER A 345 -3.04 22.11 -2.70
CA SER A 345 -2.80 23.30 -3.52
C SER A 345 -1.45 23.28 -4.25
N LYS A 346 -0.43 22.65 -3.66
CA LYS A 346 0.92 22.57 -4.24
C LYS A 346 1.65 21.32 -3.75
N PRO A 347 2.56 20.76 -4.58
CA PRO A 347 3.43 19.67 -4.13
C PRO A 347 4.39 20.20 -3.06
N VAL A 348 4.71 19.32 -2.10
CA VAL A 348 5.73 19.55 -1.07
C VAL A 348 7.12 19.62 -1.70
N GLY A 349 7.35 18.79 -2.71
CA GLY A 349 8.61 18.74 -3.43
C GLY A 349 8.43 18.16 -4.83
N VAL A 350 9.32 18.54 -5.73
CA VAL A 350 9.39 18.01 -7.10
C VAL A 350 10.79 17.49 -7.32
N LEU A 351 10.90 16.19 -7.62
CA LEU A 351 12.15 15.52 -7.90
C LEU A 351 12.38 15.52 -9.42
N TRP A 352 13.60 15.87 -9.79
CA TRP A 352 14.06 15.98 -11.17
C TRP A 352 15.23 15.04 -11.38
N GLY A 353 15.29 14.39 -12.54
CA GLY A 353 16.39 13.48 -12.88
C GLY A 353 16.09 12.60 -14.08
N HIS A 354 14.82 12.23 -14.26
CA HIS A 354 14.39 11.43 -15.41
C HIS A 354 14.34 12.25 -16.69
N SER A 355 14.79 11.64 -17.78
CA SER A 355 14.75 12.23 -19.12
C SER A 355 13.49 11.82 -19.89
N ALA A 356 12.77 10.81 -19.40
CA ALA A 356 11.52 10.33 -19.96
C ALA A 356 10.40 10.19 -18.90
N SER A 357 9.21 9.82 -19.36
CA SER A 357 8.03 9.68 -18.51
C SER A 357 8.25 8.61 -17.44
N VAL A 358 7.90 8.96 -16.19
CA VAL A 358 8.04 8.05 -15.05
C VAL A 358 6.85 7.10 -15.03
N ILE A 359 7.12 5.80 -15.16
CA ILE A 359 6.10 4.76 -15.32
C ILE A 359 5.62 4.25 -13.95
N ALA A 360 6.53 4.11 -12.99
CA ALA A 360 6.23 3.57 -11.67
C ALA A 360 7.01 4.31 -10.58
N VAL A 361 6.40 4.42 -9.41
CA VAL A 361 7.02 4.92 -8.18
C VAL A 361 6.67 3.98 -7.04
N GLN A 362 7.62 3.73 -6.14
CA GLN A 362 7.40 2.87 -4.98
C GLN A 362 8.26 3.31 -3.79
N PHE A 363 7.62 3.53 -2.65
CA PHE A 363 8.30 3.82 -1.40
C PHE A 363 8.88 2.56 -0.80
N PHE A 364 10.11 2.66 -0.34
CA PHE A 364 10.71 1.68 0.56
C PHE A 364 10.60 2.17 2.00
N ALA A 365 9.53 1.75 2.66
CA ALA A 365 9.12 2.29 3.97
C ALA A 365 10.16 2.10 5.08
N GLU A 366 10.99 1.06 5.01
CA GLU A 366 12.03 0.77 6.00
C GLU A 366 13.21 1.74 5.93
N ARG A 367 13.58 2.20 4.74
CA ARG A 367 14.73 3.10 4.54
C ARG A 367 14.35 4.53 4.18
N LYS A 368 13.06 4.86 4.15
CA LYS A 368 12.53 6.17 3.73
C LYS A 368 13.06 6.58 2.35
N GLN A 369 13.26 5.60 1.48
CA GLN A 369 13.71 5.79 0.11
C GLN A 369 12.53 5.71 -0.85
N LEU A 370 12.64 6.37 -2.00
CA LEU A 370 11.65 6.29 -3.06
C LEU A 370 12.34 5.76 -4.33
N PHE A 371 11.82 4.68 -4.86
CA PHE A 371 12.19 4.18 -6.18
C PHE A 371 11.28 4.80 -7.23
N SER A 372 11.87 5.15 -8.37
CA SER A 372 11.17 5.72 -9.51
C SER A 372 11.75 5.10 -10.77
N PHE A 373 10.88 4.54 -11.61
CA PHE A 373 11.25 3.83 -12.83
C PHE A 373 10.72 4.60 -14.03
N SER A 374 11.59 4.86 -15.01
CA SER A 374 11.25 5.64 -16.19
C SER A 374 11.33 4.82 -17.47
N LYS A 375 10.69 5.32 -18.53
CA LYS A 375 10.70 4.70 -19.86
C LYS A 375 12.09 4.65 -20.50
N ASP A 376 13.01 5.48 -20.02
CA ASP A 376 14.42 5.46 -20.39
C ASP A 376 15.19 4.23 -19.85
N LYS A 377 14.49 3.30 -19.19
CA LYS A 377 15.04 2.08 -18.57
C LYS A 377 15.99 2.36 -17.40
N VAL A 378 15.79 3.50 -16.72
CA VAL A 378 16.49 3.90 -15.51
C VAL A 378 15.61 3.74 -14.27
#